data_AF-A0A958YCI1-F1
#
_entry.id   AF-A0A958YCI1-F1
#
_cell.length_a   1.000
_cell.length_b   1.000
_cell.length_c   1.000
_cell.angle_alpha   90.00
_cell.angle_beta   90.00
_cell.angle_gamma   90.00
#
_symmetry.space_group_name_H-M   'P 1'
#
loop_
_entity.id
_entity.type
_entity.pdbx_description
1 polymer ?
#
loop_
_entity_poly.entity_id
_entity_poly.type
_entity_poly.pdbx_seq_one_letter_code
_entity_poly.pdbx_strand_id
1 'polypeptide(L)'
;NTSGNNNANRPFTPNNNIYDVTAAPITSSLAAYTSGYNGSSSPLVISSAWLYSYNPGGQYSDWDYIGAGGTVAAGYGFTMKGTTGSGSNQLYDFRGKPNTGEITVQVLAPVAGVPQSTLTGNPYPSALDARDFFHMDPENQAALAGTGAGALYFWEQNSSSHVLASYIGGYATYTIDSGGIVSYIPAPWATYDAAGNVTGGVGTSPNSTPGVDVPGRYLPVGQGFMVEGAANANIYFRNTYREYWKESSGDSHFFRSQDQNASEDQNVNEDTSNLLPSNYMRFRIVYDIEHNSQYFSRELLVNMADYATDDYDYGMEAKLSETFPSDAYFVCENVPFGILAVPFYLDRKIPLVVKVHHQQNVKFRTYALQNFPDDLPVYLHDIDNNTYTNLRIQ
;
A
#
# COMPACT_ATOMS: atom_id res chain seq x y z
N ASN A 1 -14.41 -22.05 2.76
CA ASN A 1 -15.64 -22.33 3.48
C ASN A 1 -16.37 -23.50 2.83
N THR A 2 -16.02 -24.71 3.25
CA THR A 2 -16.37 -26.00 2.63
C THR A 2 -17.65 -26.63 3.20
N SER A 3 -18.29 -25.97 4.17
CA SER A 3 -19.32 -26.56 5.03
C SER A 3 -20.76 -26.38 4.53
N GLY A 4 -20.99 -25.93 3.29
CA GLY A 4 -22.33 -25.93 2.70
C GLY A 4 -22.44 -25.24 1.34
N ASN A 5 -23.44 -25.65 0.57
CA ASN A 5 -23.66 -25.21 -0.81
C ASN A 5 -24.82 -24.22 -0.89
N ASN A 6 -24.55 -22.93 -0.72
CA ASN A 6 -25.50 -21.84 -0.92
C ASN A 6 -24.83 -20.60 -1.53
N ASN A 7 -25.63 -19.63 -1.96
CA ASN A 7 -25.13 -18.43 -2.66
C ASN A 7 -24.50 -17.38 -1.71
N ALA A 8 -24.58 -17.54 -0.39
CA ALA A 8 -24.05 -16.56 0.57
C ALA A 8 -22.52 -16.53 0.61
N ASN A 9 -21.90 -15.36 0.57
CA ASN A 9 -20.48 -15.20 0.93
C ASN A 9 -20.28 -15.67 2.36
N ARG A 10 -19.09 -16.19 2.67
CA ARG A 10 -18.86 -16.77 3.99
C ARG A 10 -17.53 -16.31 4.58
N PRO A 11 -17.46 -16.16 5.92
CA PRO A 11 -16.21 -15.82 6.58
C PRO A 11 -15.10 -16.82 6.26
N PHE A 12 -13.88 -16.30 6.19
CA PHE A 12 -12.66 -17.08 6.21
C PHE A 12 -12.40 -17.59 7.62
N THR A 13 -11.93 -18.84 7.74
CA THR A 13 -11.47 -19.44 8.99
C THR A 13 -10.14 -20.13 8.71
N PRO A 14 -9.01 -19.74 9.33
CA PRO A 14 -7.69 -20.25 8.99
C PRO A 14 -7.63 -21.79 8.94
N ASN A 15 -8.05 -22.45 10.03
CA ASN A 15 -8.03 -23.91 10.15
C ASN A 15 -9.09 -24.65 9.32
N ASN A 16 -9.77 -23.95 8.42
CA ASN A 16 -10.69 -24.55 7.45
C ASN A 16 -10.39 -24.12 6.02
N ASN A 17 -9.47 -23.17 5.81
CA ASN A 17 -9.30 -22.50 4.53
C ASN A 17 -7.86 -22.42 4.03
N ILE A 18 -6.87 -22.68 4.88
CA ILE A 18 -5.48 -22.79 4.43
C ILE A 18 -5.08 -24.26 4.36
N TYR A 19 -4.56 -24.67 3.20
CA TYR A 19 -4.14 -26.03 2.90
C TYR A 19 -2.66 -26.07 2.51
N ASP A 20 -2.01 -27.19 2.82
CA ASP A 20 -0.67 -27.59 2.39
C ASP A 20 -0.74 -28.30 1.04
N VAL A 21 0.06 -27.90 0.07
CA VAL A 21 0.10 -28.54 -1.25
C VAL A 21 0.99 -29.79 -1.16
N THR A 22 0.39 -30.97 -1.24
CA THR A 22 1.09 -32.24 -1.00
C THR A 22 1.61 -32.92 -2.27
N ALA A 23 0.91 -32.75 -3.40
CA ALA A 23 1.39 -33.16 -4.72
C ALA A 23 0.63 -32.43 -5.83
N ALA A 24 1.37 -32.00 -6.86
CA ALA A 24 0.79 -31.39 -8.06
C ALA A 24 -0.13 -32.37 -8.81
N PRO A 25 -1.22 -31.90 -9.44
CA PRO A 25 -1.58 -30.49 -9.62
C PRO A 25 -2.65 -29.97 -8.65
N ILE A 26 -3.27 -30.80 -7.79
CA ILE A 26 -4.45 -30.39 -6.99
C ILE A 26 -4.62 -31.08 -5.62
N THR A 27 -3.67 -31.92 -5.19
CA THR A 27 -3.82 -32.58 -3.87
C THR A 27 -3.26 -31.69 -2.78
N SER A 28 -4.12 -31.33 -1.84
CA SER A 28 -3.76 -30.53 -0.68
C SER A 28 -4.42 -31.10 0.57
N SER A 29 -3.71 -31.06 1.68
CA SER A 29 -4.20 -31.40 3.01
C SER A 29 -4.46 -30.12 3.81
N LEU A 30 -5.38 -30.17 4.77
CA LEU A 30 -5.62 -29.01 5.62
C LEU A 30 -4.33 -28.69 6.41
N ALA A 31 -3.93 -27.41 6.43
CA ALA A 31 -2.73 -26.99 7.15
C ALA A 31 -2.85 -27.29 8.65
N ALA A 32 -1.73 -27.70 9.27
CA ALA A 32 -1.67 -27.86 10.71
C ALA A 32 -1.40 -26.52 11.41
N TYR A 33 -1.68 -26.45 12.71
CA TYR A 33 -1.52 -25.24 13.51
C TYR A 33 -0.75 -25.53 14.80
N THR A 34 0.05 -24.56 15.24
CA THR A 34 0.77 -24.58 16.52
C THR A 34 0.47 -23.34 17.35
N SER A 35 0.59 -23.45 18.67
CA SER A 35 0.56 -22.30 19.60
C SER A 35 1.94 -21.64 19.76
N GLY A 36 3.02 -22.29 19.30
CA GLY A 36 4.36 -21.69 19.30
C GLY A 36 4.49 -20.55 18.29
N TYR A 37 5.52 -19.72 18.44
CA TYR A 37 5.74 -18.52 17.61
C TYR A 37 6.26 -18.77 16.18
N ASN A 38 6.60 -20.00 15.83
CA ASN A 38 7.18 -20.34 14.53
C ASN A 38 6.43 -21.51 13.91
N GLY A 39 6.07 -21.34 12.64
CA GLY A 39 5.53 -22.40 11.79
C GLY A 39 6.62 -23.16 11.03
N SER A 40 6.24 -24.24 10.35
CA SER A 40 7.12 -25.05 9.49
C SER A 40 6.57 -25.05 8.07
N SER A 41 7.45 -25.04 7.06
CA SER A 41 7.06 -25.06 5.63
C SER A 41 6.67 -26.45 5.13
N SER A 42 7.26 -27.50 5.70
CA SER A 42 7.04 -28.89 5.28
C SER A 42 7.21 -29.86 6.47
N PRO A 43 6.15 -30.56 6.90
CA PRO A 43 4.75 -30.28 6.54
C PRO A 43 4.34 -28.87 6.96
N LEU A 44 3.36 -28.28 6.27
CA LEU A 44 2.88 -26.93 6.58
C LEU A 44 2.24 -26.87 7.98
N VAL A 45 2.88 -26.12 8.86
CA VAL A 45 2.38 -25.78 10.19
C VAL A 45 2.36 -24.27 10.33
N ILE A 46 1.20 -23.69 10.62
CA ILE A 46 1.01 -22.25 10.79
C ILE A 46 1.01 -21.91 12.28
N SER A 47 1.73 -20.84 12.65
CA SER A 47 1.69 -20.33 14.01
C SER A 47 0.40 -19.54 14.25
N SER A 48 -0.40 -19.99 15.21
CA SER A 48 -1.64 -19.31 15.59
C SER A 48 -1.38 -18.02 16.36
N ALA A 49 -0.15 -17.73 16.76
CA ALA A 49 0.23 -16.56 17.55
C ALA A 49 0.23 -15.26 16.74
N TRP A 50 0.24 -15.35 15.41
CA TRP A 50 0.41 -14.21 14.49
C TRP A 50 -0.77 -14.02 13.54
N LEU A 51 -1.94 -14.54 13.91
CA LEU A 51 -3.17 -14.40 13.13
C LEU A 51 -4.02 -13.30 13.75
N TYR A 52 -4.08 -12.14 13.09
CA TYR A 52 -4.84 -10.98 13.54
C TYR A 52 -5.63 -10.33 12.40
N SER A 53 -6.70 -9.63 12.74
CA SER A 53 -7.44 -8.70 11.86
C SER A 53 -7.42 -7.28 12.43
N TYR A 54 -7.82 -6.30 11.63
CA TYR A 54 -7.88 -4.90 12.06
C TYR A 54 -9.17 -4.25 11.54
N ASN A 55 -10.18 -4.05 12.41
CA ASN A 55 -11.53 -3.71 11.99
C ASN A 55 -12.34 -2.83 12.97
N PRO A 56 -12.54 -1.56 12.61
CA PRO A 56 -11.50 -0.57 12.33
C PRO A 56 -10.81 -0.13 13.62
N GLY A 57 -9.61 0.41 13.54
CA GLY A 57 -8.85 0.87 14.72
C GLY A 57 -7.99 2.09 14.41
N GLY A 58 -7.51 2.78 15.46
CA GLY A 58 -6.64 3.96 15.34
C GLY A 58 -5.24 3.79 15.94
N GLN A 59 -4.98 2.68 16.61
CA GLN A 59 -3.72 2.42 17.29
C GLN A 59 -3.34 0.94 17.21
N TYR A 60 -2.08 0.64 17.53
CA TYR A 60 -1.57 -0.72 17.46
C TYR A 60 -2.29 -1.69 18.41
N SER A 61 -2.77 -1.24 19.57
CA SER A 61 -3.50 -2.13 20.49
C SER A 61 -4.86 -2.61 19.97
N ASP A 62 -5.36 -2.05 18.87
CA ASP A 62 -6.67 -2.38 18.30
C ASP A 62 -6.61 -3.60 17.36
N TRP A 63 -5.44 -4.26 17.20
CA TRP A 63 -5.35 -5.53 16.47
C TRP A 63 -6.15 -6.64 17.16
N ASP A 64 -7.07 -7.25 16.43
CA ASP A 64 -7.93 -8.32 16.93
C ASP A 64 -7.28 -9.69 16.74
N TYR A 65 -6.98 -10.38 17.84
CA TYR A 65 -6.50 -11.76 17.78
C TYR A 65 -7.60 -12.70 17.26
N ILE A 66 -7.37 -13.38 16.13
CA ILE A 66 -8.32 -14.36 15.58
C ILE A 66 -7.86 -15.80 15.84
N GLY A 67 -6.55 -16.05 15.89
CA GLY A 67 -6.00 -17.41 16.02
C GLY A 67 -6.46 -18.36 14.91
N ALA A 68 -6.25 -19.66 15.08
CA ALA A 68 -6.54 -20.66 14.05
C ALA A 68 -8.04 -20.87 13.78
N GLY A 69 -8.89 -20.69 14.80
CA GLY A 69 -10.33 -20.96 14.74
C GLY A 69 -11.21 -19.72 14.62
N GLY A 70 -10.64 -18.51 14.67
CA GLY A 70 -11.38 -17.27 14.50
C GLY A 70 -11.85 -17.08 13.06
N THR A 71 -12.76 -16.13 12.89
CA THR A 71 -13.38 -15.84 11.59
C THR A 71 -13.09 -14.43 11.14
N VAL A 72 -12.83 -14.27 9.84
CA VAL A 72 -12.66 -12.98 9.18
C VAL A 72 -13.77 -12.84 8.15
N ALA A 73 -14.59 -11.79 8.24
CA ALA A 73 -15.70 -11.60 7.31
C ALA A 73 -15.18 -11.32 5.88
N ALA A 74 -15.99 -11.63 4.86
CA ALA A 74 -15.59 -11.37 3.48
C ALA A 74 -15.31 -9.86 3.27
N GLY A 75 -14.26 -9.52 2.54
CA GLY A 75 -13.79 -8.14 2.37
C GLY A 75 -12.78 -7.71 3.44
N TYR A 76 -12.83 -8.27 4.65
CA TYR A 76 -11.82 -7.99 5.67
C TYR A 76 -10.56 -8.83 5.48
N GLY A 77 -9.41 -8.25 5.81
CA GLY A 77 -8.12 -8.90 5.71
C GLY A 77 -7.62 -9.42 7.07
N PHE A 78 -6.52 -10.15 7.01
CA PHE A 78 -5.81 -10.67 8.18
C PHE A 78 -4.31 -10.67 7.94
N THR A 79 -3.53 -10.69 9.02
CA THR A 79 -2.09 -10.89 9.00
C THR A 79 -1.74 -12.32 9.40
N MET A 80 -0.61 -12.81 8.91
CA MET A 80 -0.06 -14.12 9.26
C MET A 80 1.46 -14.06 9.15
N LYS A 81 2.15 -14.69 10.10
CA LYS A 81 3.60 -14.90 10.00
C LYS A 81 3.93 -16.01 8.99
N GLY A 82 4.99 -15.80 8.20
CA GLY A 82 5.53 -16.81 7.30
C GLY A 82 6.08 -18.06 8.00
N THR A 83 6.38 -19.10 7.23
CA THR A 83 6.91 -20.38 7.74
C THR A 83 8.43 -20.39 7.78
N THR A 84 9.01 -21.20 8.67
CA THR A 84 10.44 -21.53 8.60
C THR A 84 10.68 -22.64 7.59
N GLY A 85 11.70 -22.49 6.73
CA GLY A 85 12.19 -23.54 5.83
C GLY A 85 11.79 -23.43 4.35
N SER A 86 11.13 -22.35 3.92
CA SER A 86 10.67 -22.15 2.52
C SER A 86 11.51 -21.17 1.69
N GLY A 87 12.68 -20.72 2.18
CA GLY A 87 13.58 -19.84 1.40
C GLY A 87 12.90 -18.55 0.91
N SER A 88 12.08 -17.94 1.77
CA SER A 88 11.27 -16.73 1.56
C SER A 88 9.92 -16.91 0.82
N ASN A 89 9.69 -18.02 0.12
CA ASN A 89 8.45 -18.21 -0.65
C ASN A 89 7.71 -19.50 -0.24
N GLN A 90 6.76 -19.36 0.69
CA GLN A 90 5.80 -20.42 1.00
C GLN A 90 4.60 -20.36 0.06
N LEU A 91 4.25 -21.50 -0.52
CA LEU A 91 2.99 -21.70 -1.22
C LEU A 91 1.90 -22.08 -0.20
N TYR A 92 0.78 -21.37 -0.26
CA TYR A 92 -0.42 -21.65 0.54
C TYR A 92 -1.58 -21.89 -0.42
N ASP A 93 -2.34 -22.95 -0.22
CA ASP A 93 -3.55 -23.22 -0.99
C ASP A 93 -4.78 -22.72 -0.21
N PHE A 94 -5.31 -21.57 -0.63
CA PHE A 94 -6.52 -21.00 -0.07
C PHE A 94 -7.75 -21.64 -0.70
N ARG A 95 -8.47 -22.47 0.07
CA ARG A 95 -9.67 -23.17 -0.42
C ARG A 95 -10.93 -22.62 0.17
N GLY A 96 -11.92 -22.39 -0.69
CA GLY A 96 -13.26 -22.02 -0.29
C GLY A 96 -14.18 -21.86 -1.47
N LYS A 97 -15.45 -21.52 -1.16
CA LYS A 97 -16.36 -21.05 -2.19
C LYS A 97 -15.90 -19.67 -2.64
N PRO A 98 -15.76 -19.41 -3.95
CA PRO A 98 -15.42 -18.09 -4.43
C PRO A 98 -16.47 -17.05 -4.00
N ASN A 99 -15.99 -15.91 -3.51
CA ASN A 99 -16.86 -14.80 -3.15
C ASN A 99 -17.44 -14.13 -4.41
N THR A 100 -18.64 -13.58 -4.31
CA THR A 100 -19.31 -12.85 -5.41
C THR A 100 -20.38 -11.92 -4.88
N GLY A 101 -20.91 -11.03 -5.73
CA GLY A 101 -22.02 -10.16 -5.39
C GLY A 101 -21.55 -8.82 -4.87
N GLU A 102 -22.22 -8.30 -3.85
CA GLU A 102 -21.79 -7.14 -3.09
C GLU A 102 -21.20 -7.60 -1.75
N ILE A 103 -20.08 -7.01 -1.35
CA ILE A 103 -19.41 -7.24 -0.07
C ILE A 103 -19.14 -5.89 0.56
N THR A 104 -19.46 -5.77 1.84
CA THR A 104 -19.36 -4.51 2.58
C THR A 104 -18.26 -4.59 3.63
N VAL A 105 -17.47 -3.52 3.74
CA VAL A 105 -16.47 -3.33 4.78
C VAL A 105 -16.72 -1.98 5.44
N GLN A 106 -16.74 -1.94 6.77
CA GLN A 106 -16.93 -0.70 7.51
C GLN A 106 -15.63 0.11 7.53
N VAL A 107 -15.76 1.43 7.40
CA VAL A 107 -14.71 2.42 7.69
C VAL A 107 -15.26 3.46 8.66
N LEU A 108 -14.37 4.08 9.44
CA LEU A 108 -14.75 5.09 10.43
C LEU A 108 -14.03 6.41 10.15
N ALA A 109 -14.70 7.51 10.49
CA ALA A 109 -14.10 8.83 10.48
C ALA A 109 -12.99 8.93 11.55
N PRO A 110 -12.04 9.87 11.42
CA PRO A 110 -11.03 10.10 12.44
C PRO A 110 -11.65 10.40 13.82
N VAL A 111 -11.07 9.84 14.87
CA VAL A 111 -11.48 10.07 16.26
C VAL A 111 -10.43 10.94 16.94
N ALA A 112 -10.82 12.14 17.37
CA ALA A 112 -9.91 13.13 17.96
C ALA A 112 -8.67 13.44 17.08
N GLY A 113 -8.85 13.45 15.76
CA GLY A 113 -7.79 13.68 14.78
C GLY A 113 -6.93 12.45 14.47
N VAL A 114 -7.17 11.32 15.14
CA VAL A 114 -6.49 10.04 14.83
C VAL A 114 -7.28 9.32 13.75
N PRO A 115 -6.69 9.03 12.58
CA PRO A 115 -7.34 8.25 11.53
C PRO A 115 -7.80 6.88 12.04
N GLN A 116 -8.83 6.31 11.40
CA GLN A 116 -9.29 4.95 11.70
C GLN A 116 -9.08 4.07 10.47
N SER A 117 -8.15 3.12 10.59
CA SER A 117 -7.77 2.20 9.53
C SER A 117 -8.55 0.90 9.62
N THR A 118 -8.78 0.27 8.47
CA THR A 118 -9.36 -1.07 8.34
C THR A 118 -8.48 -1.91 7.44
N LEU A 119 -8.12 -3.11 7.90
CA LEU A 119 -7.43 -4.08 7.05
C LEU A 119 -8.46 -4.76 6.16
N THR A 120 -8.36 -4.52 4.86
CA THR A 120 -9.23 -5.06 3.82
C THR A 120 -8.38 -5.61 2.67
N GLY A 121 -9.02 -6.03 1.58
CA GLY A 121 -8.34 -6.53 0.40
C GLY A 121 -9.32 -7.02 -0.65
N ASN A 122 -8.81 -7.33 -1.83
CA ASN A 122 -9.65 -7.85 -2.91
C ASN A 122 -10.30 -9.19 -2.49
N PRO A 123 -11.64 -9.23 -2.30
CA PRO A 123 -12.31 -10.43 -1.82
C PRO A 123 -12.65 -11.40 -2.95
N TYR A 124 -12.55 -10.99 -4.21
CA TYR A 124 -13.04 -11.73 -5.37
C TYR A 124 -12.00 -12.68 -5.95
N PRO A 125 -12.43 -13.77 -6.60
CA PRO A 125 -11.55 -14.70 -7.33
C PRO A 125 -11.14 -14.14 -8.71
N SER A 126 -10.90 -12.84 -8.81
CA SER A 126 -10.45 -12.13 -10.01
C SER A 126 -9.76 -10.84 -9.59
N ALA A 127 -9.03 -10.20 -10.49
CA ALA A 127 -8.49 -8.87 -10.23
C ALA A 127 -9.62 -7.86 -9.95
N LEU A 128 -9.32 -6.85 -9.14
CA LEU A 128 -10.21 -5.76 -8.75
C LEU A 128 -9.66 -4.46 -9.32
N ASP A 129 -10.44 -3.72 -10.09
CA ASP A 129 -10.03 -2.41 -10.59
C ASP A 129 -10.08 -1.36 -9.47
N ALA A 130 -8.90 -0.87 -9.06
CA ALA A 130 -8.76 0.15 -8.04
C ALA A 130 -9.40 1.48 -8.44
N ARG A 131 -9.39 1.82 -9.75
CA ARG A 131 -10.05 3.04 -10.25
C ARG A 131 -11.54 2.94 -10.02
N ASP A 132 -12.13 1.79 -10.31
CA ASP A 132 -13.58 1.61 -10.15
C ASP A 132 -13.96 1.55 -8.66
N PHE A 133 -13.13 0.93 -7.83
CA PHE A 133 -13.28 0.95 -6.37
C PHE A 133 -13.27 2.38 -5.79
N PHE A 134 -12.39 3.27 -6.28
CA PHE A 134 -12.34 4.67 -5.82
C PHE A 134 -13.44 5.54 -6.45
N HIS A 135 -13.63 5.45 -7.77
CA HIS A 135 -14.27 6.52 -8.54
C HIS A 135 -15.62 6.15 -9.15
N MET A 136 -15.88 4.87 -9.39
CA MET A 136 -17.10 4.45 -10.07
C MET A 136 -18.24 4.11 -9.09
N ASP A 137 -17.98 4.26 -7.79
CA ASP A 137 -18.96 4.03 -6.74
C ASP A 137 -19.15 5.28 -5.85
N PRO A 138 -20.32 5.96 -5.94
CA PRO A 138 -20.59 7.14 -5.13
C PRO A 138 -20.57 6.89 -3.61
N GLU A 139 -20.86 5.66 -3.17
CA GLU A 139 -20.85 5.29 -1.74
C GLU A 139 -19.41 5.15 -1.24
N ASN A 140 -18.53 4.55 -2.05
CA ASN A 140 -17.09 4.53 -1.74
C ASN A 140 -16.48 5.93 -1.77
N GLN A 141 -16.84 6.76 -2.76
CA GLN A 141 -16.41 8.15 -2.79
C GLN A 141 -16.84 8.89 -1.52
N ALA A 142 -18.10 8.77 -1.10
CA ALA A 142 -18.57 9.41 0.13
C ALA A 142 -17.86 8.90 1.39
N ALA A 143 -17.42 7.63 1.40
CA ALA A 143 -16.73 7.01 2.51
C ALA A 143 -15.22 7.32 2.57
N LEU A 144 -14.58 7.55 1.41
CA LEU A 144 -13.12 7.62 1.26
C LEU A 144 -12.61 9.00 0.80
N ALA A 145 -13.44 9.82 0.15
CA ALA A 145 -13.03 11.13 -0.33
C ALA A 145 -12.93 12.13 0.81
N GLY A 146 -11.70 12.34 1.26
CA GLY A 146 -11.36 13.39 2.20
C GLY A 146 -9.86 13.42 2.44
N THR A 147 -9.35 14.59 2.80
CA THR A 147 -7.93 14.88 3.03
C THR A 147 -7.27 13.93 4.03
N GLY A 148 -8.06 13.39 4.97
CA GLY A 148 -7.62 12.40 5.96
C GLY A 148 -7.67 10.94 5.51
N ALA A 149 -8.05 10.66 4.26
CA ALA A 149 -8.35 9.34 3.71
C ALA A 149 -7.93 9.27 2.22
N GLY A 150 -8.62 8.43 1.43
CA GLY A 150 -8.46 8.39 -0.03
C GLY A 150 -7.11 7.86 -0.51
N ALA A 151 -6.53 6.93 0.23
CA ALA A 151 -5.33 6.22 -0.16
C ALA A 151 -5.43 4.74 0.25
N LEU A 152 -4.66 3.90 -0.45
CA LEU A 152 -4.41 2.52 -0.05
C LEU A 152 -3.00 2.39 0.50
N TYR A 153 -2.86 1.68 1.62
CA TYR A 153 -1.58 1.50 2.28
C TYR A 153 -1.16 0.04 2.27
N PHE A 154 -0.01 -0.25 1.67
CA PHE A 154 0.52 -1.61 1.50
C PHE A 154 1.71 -1.83 2.43
N TRP A 155 1.64 -2.86 3.27
CA TRP A 155 2.70 -3.13 4.25
C TRP A 155 3.94 -3.74 3.60
N GLU A 156 5.09 -3.14 3.87
CA GLU A 156 6.42 -3.63 3.52
C GLU A 156 7.24 -3.93 4.77
N GLN A 157 8.13 -4.92 4.69
CA GLN A 157 9.00 -5.24 5.82
C GLN A 157 10.30 -5.92 5.40
N ASN A 158 11.30 -5.78 6.25
CA ASN A 158 12.55 -6.52 6.20
C ASN A 158 13.01 -6.87 7.62
N SER A 159 12.15 -7.58 8.36
CA SER A 159 12.50 -8.07 9.69
C SER A 159 12.77 -9.57 9.70
N SER A 160 13.82 -9.95 10.42
CA SER A 160 14.06 -11.34 10.84
C SER A 160 13.45 -11.66 12.21
N SER A 161 12.86 -10.67 12.88
CA SER A 161 12.22 -10.79 14.20
C SER A 161 10.73 -10.50 14.09
N HIS A 162 9.93 -11.05 15.00
CA HIS A 162 8.52 -10.67 15.20
C HIS A 162 8.31 -10.02 16.57
N VAL A 163 9.41 -9.65 17.24
CA VAL A 163 9.37 -8.75 18.39
C VAL A 163 9.22 -7.35 17.83
N LEU A 164 8.18 -6.63 18.22
CA LEU A 164 7.84 -5.30 17.69
C LEU A 164 9.03 -4.33 17.73
N ALA A 165 9.76 -4.30 18.86
CA ALA A 165 11.00 -3.55 19.08
C ALA A 165 12.16 -3.84 18.12
N SER A 166 12.08 -4.93 17.36
CA SER A 166 13.08 -5.33 16.36
C SER A 166 12.46 -5.50 14.97
N TYR A 167 11.19 -5.14 14.82
CA TYR A 167 10.50 -5.18 13.54
C TYR A 167 10.98 -4.02 12.68
N ILE A 168 11.18 -4.25 11.39
CA ILE A 168 11.57 -3.23 10.42
C ILE A 168 10.55 -3.30 9.30
N GLY A 169 9.76 -2.24 9.14
CA GLY A 169 8.73 -2.16 8.11
C GLY A 169 7.94 -0.85 8.15
N GLY A 170 7.01 -0.71 7.22
CA GLY A 170 6.15 0.46 7.10
C GLY A 170 5.19 0.32 5.94
N TYR A 171 4.39 1.36 5.69
CA TYR A 171 3.39 1.34 4.63
C TYR A 171 3.83 2.14 3.40
N ALA A 172 3.77 1.51 2.24
CA ALA A 172 3.78 2.18 0.96
C ALA A 172 2.42 2.83 0.72
N THR A 173 2.42 3.95 0.01
CA THR A 173 1.22 4.76 -0.21
C THR A 173 0.84 4.74 -1.68
N TYR A 174 -0.43 4.45 -1.97
CA TYR A 174 -1.00 4.34 -3.30
C TYR A 174 -2.28 5.17 -3.42
N THR A 175 -2.45 5.84 -4.54
CA THR A 175 -3.72 6.40 -4.99
C THR A 175 -3.83 6.29 -6.51
N ILE A 176 -5.05 6.44 -7.03
CA ILE A 176 -5.33 6.39 -8.47
C ILE A 176 -6.36 7.46 -8.81
N ASP A 177 -6.15 8.20 -9.88
CA ASP A 177 -7.10 9.23 -10.32
C ASP A 177 -8.27 8.62 -11.15
N SER A 178 -9.28 9.43 -11.46
CA SER A 178 -10.44 8.98 -12.25
C SER A 178 -10.08 8.58 -13.69
N GLY A 179 -8.93 9.03 -14.20
CA GLY A 179 -8.37 8.62 -15.48
C GLY A 179 -7.68 7.24 -15.43
N GLY A 180 -7.43 6.72 -14.23
CA GLY A 180 -6.70 5.47 -14.02
C GLY A 180 -5.18 5.67 -13.88
N ILE A 181 -4.71 6.90 -13.66
CA ILE A 181 -3.29 7.19 -13.46
C ILE A 181 -2.91 6.87 -12.02
N VAL A 182 -2.07 5.84 -11.86
CA VAL A 182 -1.56 5.42 -10.55
C VAL A 182 -0.49 6.39 -10.05
N SER A 183 -0.57 6.73 -8.76
CA SER A 183 0.48 7.41 -8.01
C SER A 183 0.87 6.55 -6.81
N TYR A 184 2.17 6.33 -6.66
CA TYR A 184 2.70 5.42 -5.65
C TYR A 184 4.02 5.96 -5.11
N ILE A 185 4.23 5.83 -3.79
CA ILE A 185 5.54 6.02 -3.14
C ILE A 185 5.83 4.83 -2.21
N PRO A 186 7.08 4.36 -2.14
CA PRO A 186 7.46 3.22 -1.31
C PRO A 186 7.40 3.52 0.18
N ALA A 187 7.33 2.45 0.99
CA ALA A 187 7.34 2.58 2.45
C ALA A 187 8.67 3.13 2.99
N PRO A 188 8.63 4.01 4.01
CA PRO A 188 9.74 4.12 4.94
C PRO A 188 9.83 2.82 5.75
N TRP A 189 11.03 2.31 6.00
CA TRP A 189 11.29 1.13 6.81
C TRP A 189 11.64 1.57 8.21
N ALA A 190 10.77 1.40 9.20
CA ALA A 190 10.99 1.88 10.56
C ALA A 190 10.92 0.75 11.61
N THR A 191 11.46 1.01 12.81
CA THR A 191 11.32 0.17 14.01
C THR A 191 10.34 0.77 15.02
N TYR A 192 9.71 -0.06 15.87
CA TYR A 192 8.60 0.39 16.74
C TYR A 192 8.74 -0.12 18.19
N ASP A 193 8.37 0.67 19.20
CA ASP A 193 8.28 0.21 20.60
C ASP A 193 7.09 -0.72 20.85
N ALA A 194 6.95 -1.22 22.09
CA ALA A 194 5.83 -2.08 22.48
C ALA A 194 4.45 -1.42 22.42
N ALA A 195 4.38 -0.09 22.37
CA ALA A 195 3.16 0.67 22.17
C ALA A 195 2.88 0.97 20.68
N GLY A 196 3.78 0.56 19.77
CA GLY A 196 3.66 0.77 18.33
C GLY A 196 4.19 2.14 17.87
N ASN A 197 4.91 2.88 18.71
CA ASN A 197 5.51 4.16 18.31
C ASN A 197 6.85 3.92 17.62
N VAL A 198 7.19 4.71 16.60
CA VAL A 198 8.47 4.57 15.91
C VAL A 198 9.67 4.90 16.83
N THR A 199 10.69 4.05 16.85
CA THR A 199 11.88 4.18 17.71
C THR A 199 13.23 4.27 17.00
N GLY A 200 13.35 3.98 15.71
CA GLY A 200 14.66 4.04 15.03
C GLY A 200 14.71 3.47 13.61
N GLY A 201 15.88 3.66 12.97
CA GLY A 201 16.30 3.09 11.67
C GLY A 201 15.25 3.24 10.59
N VAL A 202 15.14 4.42 9.99
CA VAL A 202 14.07 4.73 9.05
C VAL A 202 14.64 4.63 7.64
N GLY A 203 14.62 3.54 6.88
CA GLY A 203 15.17 3.47 5.50
C GLY A 203 14.10 3.66 4.41
N THR A 204 14.41 3.64 3.12
CA THR A 204 13.42 3.23 2.09
C THR A 204 13.69 1.80 1.66
N SER A 205 12.65 1.12 1.20
CA SER A 205 12.77 -0.19 0.54
C SER A 205 13.88 -0.20 -0.51
N PRO A 206 14.94 -1.04 -0.38
CA PRO A 206 15.97 -1.22 -1.40
C PRO A 206 15.44 -1.86 -2.69
N ASN A 207 14.22 -2.43 -2.65
CA ASN A 207 13.67 -3.28 -3.69
C ASN A 207 12.62 -2.63 -4.59
N SER A 208 12.24 -1.36 -4.38
CA SER A 208 11.29 -0.70 -5.27
C SER A 208 11.96 -0.24 -6.57
N THR A 209 12.39 -1.19 -7.40
CA THR A 209 12.60 -0.90 -8.83
C THR A 209 11.21 -0.60 -9.40
N PRO A 210 10.99 0.58 -10.02
CA PRO A 210 9.72 0.88 -10.68
C PRO A 210 9.34 -0.26 -11.63
N GLY A 211 8.15 -0.83 -11.43
CA GLY A 211 7.60 -1.90 -12.28
C GLY A 211 7.77 -3.34 -11.82
N VAL A 212 8.46 -3.63 -10.69
CA VAL A 212 8.63 -5.03 -10.21
C VAL A 212 7.83 -5.33 -8.94
N ASP A 213 7.68 -4.37 -8.03
CA ASP A 213 7.00 -4.56 -6.72
C ASP A 213 6.04 -3.39 -6.40
N VAL A 214 5.30 -2.89 -7.40
CA VAL A 214 4.37 -1.76 -7.24
C VAL A 214 2.95 -2.22 -7.57
N PRO A 215 1.94 -1.97 -6.71
CA PRO A 215 0.56 -2.26 -7.05
C PRO A 215 0.15 -1.45 -8.28
N GLY A 216 -0.34 -2.14 -9.31
CA GLY A 216 -0.90 -1.52 -10.49
C GLY A 216 -2.35 -1.07 -10.27
N ARG A 217 -3.05 -0.75 -11.35
CA ARG A 217 -4.48 -0.42 -11.29
C ARG A 217 -5.35 -1.62 -10.86
N TYR A 218 -4.97 -2.83 -11.25
CA TYR A 218 -5.76 -4.02 -10.97
C TYR A 218 -5.16 -4.78 -9.78
N LEU A 219 -5.87 -4.79 -8.65
CA LEU A 219 -5.41 -5.44 -7.43
C LEU A 219 -5.65 -6.95 -7.53
N PRO A 220 -4.63 -7.80 -7.39
CA PRO A 220 -4.79 -9.25 -7.55
C PRO A 220 -5.60 -9.89 -6.42
N VAL A 221 -5.95 -11.16 -6.61
CA VAL A 221 -6.84 -11.92 -5.71
C VAL A 221 -6.27 -11.96 -4.30
N GLY A 222 -6.98 -11.42 -3.30
CA GLY A 222 -6.52 -11.46 -1.91
C GLY A 222 -5.37 -10.52 -1.58
N GLN A 223 -4.99 -9.59 -2.48
CA GLN A 223 -4.06 -8.51 -2.13
C GLN A 223 -4.69 -7.64 -1.03
N GLY A 224 -4.08 -7.67 0.15
CA GLY A 224 -4.49 -6.90 1.31
C GLY A 224 -3.88 -5.50 1.33
N PHE A 225 -4.60 -4.57 1.92
CA PHE A 225 -4.18 -3.18 2.15
C PHE A 225 -4.96 -2.58 3.34
N MET A 226 -4.39 -1.56 3.96
CA MET A 226 -5.12 -0.71 4.89
C MET A 226 -5.82 0.41 4.13
N VAL A 227 -7.01 0.76 4.59
CA VAL A 227 -7.80 1.91 4.11
C VAL A 227 -8.33 2.70 5.31
N GLU A 228 -8.44 4.02 5.18
CA GLU A 228 -8.99 4.90 6.20
C GLU A 228 -10.31 5.53 5.73
N GLY A 229 -11.25 5.73 6.65
CA GLY A 229 -12.53 6.38 6.36
C GLY A 229 -12.48 7.89 6.51
N ALA A 230 -13.05 8.61 5.55
CA ALA A 230 -13.40 10.03 5.70
C ALA A 230 -14.66 10.21 6.56
N ALA A 231 -15.53 9.19 6.61
CA ALA A 231 -16.79 9.19 7.34
C ALA A 231 -17.04 7.82 8.00
N ASN A 232 -17.96 7.79 8.97
CA ASN A 232 -18.53 6.53 9.46
C ASN A 232 -19.46 5.96 8.40
N ALA A 233 -18.97 5.00 7.62
CA ALA A 233 -19.66 4.49 6.44
C ALA A 233 -19.27 3.04 6.15
N ASN A 234 -19.93 2.46 5.16
CA ASN A 234 -19.46 1.23 4.52
C ASN A 234 -18.80 1.60 3.19
N ILE A 235 -17.69 0.94 2.90
CA ILE A 235 -17.20 0.76 1.54
C ILE A 235 -17.75 -0.55 0.99
N TYR A 236 -17.89 -0.59 -0.32
CA TYR A 236 -18.47 -1.66 -1.08
C TYR A 236 -17.41 -2.23 -2.01
N PHE A 237 -17.43 -3.54 -2.15
CA PHE A 237 -16.84 -4.27 -3.25
C PHE A 237 -18.00 -4.81 -4.07
N ARG A 238 -18.04 -4.53 -5.38
CA ARG A 238 -19.10 -5.00 -6.26
C ARG A 238 -18.54 -5.81 -7.41
N ASN A 239 -19.36 -6.71 -7.95
CA ASN A 239 -19.01 -7.48 -9.14
C ASN A 239 -18.62 -6.58 -10.34
N THR A 240 -19.10 -5.33 -10.38
CA THR A 240 -18.79 -4.36 -11.44
C THR A 240 -17.35 -3.87 -11.43
N TYR A 241 -16.59 -4.04 -10.33
CA TYR A 241 -15.18 -3.65 -10.27
C TYR A 241 -14.25 -4.83 -10.64
N ARG A 242 -14.82 -5.99 -11.00
CA ARG A 242 -14.06 -7.20 -11.26
C ARG A 242 -13.61 -7.20 -12.70
N GLU A 243 -12.32 -7.37 -12.90
CA GLU A 243 -11.71 -7.39 -14.23
C GLU A 243 -10.97 -8.69 -14.48
N TYR A 244 -10.96 -9.11 -15.75
CA TYR A 244 -10.07 -10.18 -16.18
C TYR A 244 -8.72 -9.57 -16.55
N TRP A 245 -7.81 -9.58 -15.58
CA TRP A 245 -6.44 -9.11 -15.74
C TRP A 245 -5.48 -10.16 -15.19
N LYS A 246 -4.41 -10.45 -15.94
CA LYS A 246 -3.42 -11.45 -15.54
C LYS A 246 -2.37 -10.82 -14.64
N GLU A 247 -1.86 -11.58 -13.68
CA GLU A 247 -0.78 -11.09 -12.81
C GLU A 247 0.54 -10.87 -13.58
N SER A 248 0.67 -11.47 -14.76
CA SER A 248 1.83 -11.36 -15.63
C SER A 248 1.82 -10.12 -16.55
N SER A 249 0.79 -9.27 -16.54
CA SER A 249 0.59 -8.23 -17.57
C SER A 249 0.99 -6.79 -17.18
N GLY A 250 1.72 -6.55 -16.09
CA GLY A 250 2.30 -5.21 -15.79
C GLY A 250 1.45 -4.32 -14.87
N ASP A 251 0.11 -4.39 -14.97
CA ASP A 251 -0.82 -3.60 -14.15
C ASP A 251 -1.54 -4.40 -13.05
N SER A 252 -1.15 -5.64 -12.82
CA SER A 252 -1.70 -6.48 -11.75
C SER A 252 -0.58 -7.25 -11.08
N HIS A 253 -0.07 -6.76 -9.94
CA HIS A 253 1.05 -7.38 -9.26
C HIS A 253 0.77 -7.57 -7.77
N PHE A 254 1.21 -8.73 -7.25
CA PHE A 254 1.32 -8.92 -5.82
C PHE A 254 2.54 -8.17 -5.28
N PHE A 255 2.43 -7.69 -4.05
CA PHE A 255 3.53 -7.00 -3.36
C PHE A 255 4.70 -7.93 -2.95
N ARG A 256 4.56 -9.26 -3.08
CA ARG A 256 5.60 -10.24 -2.68
C ARG A 256 6.32 -10.78 -3.93
N SER A 257 7.65 -10.65 -3.94
CA SER A 257 8.49 -10.93 -5.11
C SER A 257 8.46 -12.37 -5.63
N GLN A 258 8.44 -12.41 -6.97
CA GLN A 258 9.03 -13.39 -7.90
C GLN A 258 8.10 -14.48 -8.48
N ASP A 259 7.28 -14.09 -9.45
CA ASP A 259 6.80 -15.03 -10.47
C ASP A 259 7.94 -15.38 -11.44
N GLN A 260 8.43 -16.61 -11.36
CA GLN A 260 9.39 -17.17 -12.35
C GLN A 260 8.70 -17.73 -13.61
N ASN A 261 7.40 -17.51 -13.81
CA ASN A 261 6.66 -18.09 -14.94
C ASN A 261 5.96 -17.05 -15.80
N ALA A 262 6.66 -15.97 -16.18
CA ALA A 262 6.30 -15.22 -17.37
C ALA A 262 6.70 -16.05 -18.61
N SER A 263 5.85 -16.99 -19.02
CA SER A 263 5.90 -17.45 -20.41
C SER A 263 5.44 -16.27 -21.27
N GLU A 264 6.34 -15.72 -22.07
CA GLU A 264 6.05 -14.71 -23.08
C GLU A 264 4.93 -15.18 -24.00
N ASP A 265 3.71 -14.73 -23.75
CA ASP A 265 2.65 -14.73 -24.75
C ASP A 265 2.42 -13.26 -25.13
N GLN A 266 3.11 -12.87 -26.22
CA GLN A 266 3.20 -11.52 -26.79
C GLN A 266 1.88 -11.06 -27.43
N ASN A 267 0.77 -11.16 -26.70
CA ASN A 267 -0.50 -10.51 -27.03
C ASN A 267 -0.97 -9.68 -25.82
N VAL A 268 -0.09 -8.83 -25.31
CA VAL A 268 -0.44 -7.79 -24.35
C VAL A 268 -0.84 -6.57 -25.18
N ASN A 269 -2.09 -6.11 -25.02
CA ASN A 269 -2.48 -4.77 -25.47
C ASN A 269 -1.40 -3.80 -25.01
N GLU A 270 -0.89 -2.97 -25.92
CA GLU A 270 0.20 -2.03 -25.67
C GLU A 270 0.10 -1.38 -24.28
N ASP A 271 1.15 -1.59 -23.50
CA ASP A 271 1.43 -0.98 -22.21
C ASP A 271 1.39 0.55 -22.33
N THR A 272 0.20 1.11 -22.07
CA THR A 272 -0.04 2.56 -21.98
C THR A 272 -0.09 3.02 -20.52
N SER A 273 0.06 2.10 -19.56
CA SER A 273 -0.09 2.35 -18.12
C SER A 273 1.01 3.24 -17.52
N ASN A 274 2.21 3.19 -18.11
CA ASN A 274 3.35 3.99 -17.69
C ASN A 274 3.50 5.31 -18.48
N LEU A 275 2.69 5.51 -19.52
CA LEU A 275 2.69 6.73 -20.32
C LEU A 275 1.67 7.71 -19.76
N LEU A 276 2.16 8.72 -19.04
CA LEU A 276 1.33 9.83 -18.60
C LEU A 276 0.75 10.56 -19.82
N PRO A 277 -0.54 10.93 -19.81
CA PRO A 277 -1.13 11.77 -20.85
C PRO A 277 -0.31 13.04 -21.07
N SER A 278 -0.32 13.58 -22.29
CA SER A 278 0.52 14.74 -22.64
C SER A 278 0.21 16.01 -21.85
N ASN A 279 -0.99 16.14 -21.27
CA ASN A 279 -1.40 17.22 -20.38
C ASN A 279 -1.08 16.95 -18.89
N TYR A 280 -0.35 15.87 -18.60
CA TYR A 280 -0.02 15.45 -17.24
C TYR A 280 1.50 15.40 -17.08
N MET A 281 2.02 16.11 -16.09
CA MET A 281 3.43 16.12 -15.74
C MET A 281 3.62 15.48 -14.37
N ARG A 282 4.75 14.80 -14.16
CA ARG A 282 5.07 14.20 -12.87
C ARG A 282 6.55 14.35 -12.55
N PHE A 283 6.84 14.63 -11.30
CA PHE A 283 8.21 14.53 -10.80
C PHE A 283 8.25 13.91 -9.42
N ARG A 284 9.40 13.33 -9.09
CA ARG A 284 9.69 12.79 -7.76
C ARG A 284 10.88 13.51 -7.13
N ILE A 285 10.79 13.75 -5.83
CA ILE A 285 11.89 14.23 -4.99
C ILE A 285 12.18 13.16 -3.95
N VAL A 286 13.46 12.87 -3.75
CA VAL A 286 13.93 12.06 -2.63
C VAL A 286 14.68 12.95 -1.65
N TYR A 287 14.25 12.91 -0.40
CA TYR A 287 14.94 13.46 0.75
C TYR A 287 15.75 12.34 1.40
N ASP A 288 17.08 12.48 1.45
CA ASP A 288 17.97 11.56 2.16
C ASP A 288 18.68 12.26 3.31
N ILE A 289 18.82 11.54 4.42
CA ILE A 289 19.70 11.89 5.53
C ILE A 289 20.47 10.67 6.03
N GLU A 290 21.60 10.92 6.65
CA GLU A 290 22.38 9.91 7.36
C GLU A 290 22.85 10.48 8.70
N HIS A 291 22.52 9.78 9.79
CA HIS A 291 22.99 10.12 11.12
C HIS A 291 23.44 8.87 11.88
N ASN A 292 24.68 8.86 12.37
CA ASN A 292 25.26 7.73 13.11
C ASN A 292 25.08 6.37 12.40
N SER A 293 25.31 6.34 11.08
CA SER A 293 25.12 5.15 10.23
C SER A 293 23.68 4.62 10.17
N GLN A 294 22.71 5.43 10.58
CA GLN A 294 21.30 5.22 10.27
C GLN A 294 20.95 6.11 9.09
N TYR A 295 20.43 5.49 8.04
CA TYR A 295 20.00 6.17 6.83
C TYR A 295 18.50 6.41 6.92
N PHE A 296 18.04 7.58 6.47
CA PHE A 296 16.65 7.80 6.10
C PHE A 296 16.47 8.39 4.74
N SER A 297 15.45 7.87 4.06
CA SER A 297 15.05 8.25 2.73
C SER A 297 13.54 8.43 2.75
N ARG A 298 13.07 9.46 2.07
CA ARG A 298 11.66 9.72 1.82
C ARG A 298 11.50 10.07 0.37
N GLU A 299 10.65 9.32 -0.29
CA GLU A 299 10.20 9.68 -1.62
C GLU A 299 8.91 10.47 -1.55
N LEU A 300 8.87 11.53 -2.36
CA LEU A 300 7.72 12.39 -2.55
C LEU A 300 7.40 12.47 -4.04
N LEU A 301 6.12 12.48 -4.37
CA LEU A 301 5.63 12.57 -5.75
C LEU A 301 4.77 13.82 -5.90
N VAL A 302 4.94 14.53 -7.02
CA VAL A 302 4.02 15.58 -7.45
C VAL A 302 3.47 15.25 -8.82
N ASN A 303 2.15 15.26 -8.90
CA ASN A 303 1.38 15.25 -10.13
C ASN A 303 1.03 16.68 -10.53
N MET A 304 1.10 17.00 -11.81
CA MET A 304 0.66 18.29 -12.31
C MET A 304 -0.23 18.08 -13.52
N ALA A 305 -1.46 18.59 -13.43
CA ALA A 305 -2.44 18.49 -14.50
C ALA A 305 -3.26 19.78 -14.57
N ASP A 306 -3.87 20.06 -15.72
CA ASP A 306 -4.74 21.22 -15.91
C ASP A 306 -6.06 21.12 -15.13
N TYR A 307 -6.47 19.91 -14.75
CA TYR A 307 -7.64 19.63 -13.93
C TYR A 307 -7.35 19.48 -12.43
N ALA A 308 -6.09 19.56 -12.01
CA ALA A 308 -5.74 19.59 -10.58
C ALA A 308 -6.01 20.98 -9.98
N THR A 309 -6.24 21.02 -8.67
CA THR A 309 -6.60 22.21 -7.91
C THR A 309 -5.52 22.53 -6.85
N ASP A 310 -5.72 23.61 -6.12
CA ASP A 310 -4.89 23.94 -4.95
C ASP A 310 -5.41 23.27 -3.66
N ASP A 311 -6.61 22.71 -3.72
CA ASP A 311 -7.27 21.98 -2.63
C ASP A 311 -7.05 20.47 -2.83
N TYR A 312 -7.64 19.63 -1.96
CA TYR A 312 -7.53 18.18 -2.08
C TYR A 312 -8.34 17.63 -3.27
N ASP A 313 -7.67 16.94 -4.19
CA ASP A 313 -8.23 16.24 -5.35
C ASP A 313 -8.24 14.71 -5.12
N TYR A 314 -9.40 14.20 -4.70
CA TYR A 314 -9.58 12.78 -4.43
C TYR A 314 -9.06 11.87 -5.56
N GLY A 315 -8.14 10.96 -5.22
CA GLY A 315 -7.49 10.07 -6.17
C GLY A 315 -6.15 10.58 -6.71
N MET A 316 -5.85 11.88 -6.61
CA MET A 316 -4.60 12.47 -7.11
C MET A 316 -3.57 12.71 -6.01
N GLU A 317 -4.00 13.09 -4.81
CA GLU A 317 -3.16 13.16 -3.62
C GLU A 317 -3.33 11.96 -2.70
N ALA A 318 -2.27 11.67 -1.94
CA ALA A 318 -2.31 10.69 -0.86
C ALA A 318 -1.50 11.19 0.34
N LYS A 319 -2.17 11.26 1.49
CA LYS A 319 -1.51 11.61 2.74
C LYS A 319 -0.52 10.50 3.13
N LEU A 320 0.50 10.86 3.89
CA LEU A 320 1.39 9.87 4.49
C LEU A 320 0.63 9.02 5.53
N SER A 321 0.91 7.72 5.57
CA SER A 321 0.45 6.84 6.64
C SER A 321 0.98 7.25 8.01
N GLU A 322 2.19 7.80 8.04
CA GLU A 322 2.89 8.22 9.26
C GLU A 322 3.97 9.26 8.93
N THR A 323 4.38 10.03 9.95
CA THR A 323 5.48 11.00 9.84
C THR A 323 6.52 10.78 10.92
N PHE A 324 7.75 11.19 10.66
CA PHE A 324 8.91 10.89 11.50
C PHE A 324 9.56 12.16 12.07
N PRO A 325 10.41 12.04 13.13
CA PRO A 325 11.12 13.18 13.69
C PRO A 325 12.03 13.92 12.71
N SER A 326 12.70 13.18 11.82
CA SER A 326 13.32 13.74 10.62
C SER A 326 12.54 13.22 9.41
N ASP A 327 12.04 14.12 8.59
CA ASP A 327 11.12 13.78 7.51
C ASP A 327 11.02 14.90 6.47
N ALA A 328 10.47 14.58 5.31
CA ALA A 328 10.03 15.59 4.35
C ALA A 328 8.63 15.25 3.84
N TYR A 329 7.78 16.25 3.62
CA TYR A 329 6.44 16.06 3.08
C TYR A 329 5.86 17.35 2.52
N PHE A 330 4.84 17.20 1.68
CA PHE A 330 4.00 18.32 1.23
C PHE A 330 2.88 18.58 2.23
N VAL A 331 2.26 19.76 2.16
CA VAL A 331 1.10 20.09 2.98
C VAL A 331 -0.08 20.42 2.07
N CYS A 332 -1.19 19.72 2.28
CA CYS A 332 -2.49 20.06 1.72
C CYS A 332 -3.50 20.07 2.88
N GLU A 333 -4.25 21.18 3.01
CA GLU A 333 -5.22 21.40 4.10
C GLU A 333 -4.72 21.06 5.52
N ASN A 334 -3.45 21.41 5.82
CA ASN A 334 -2.77 21.12 7.10
C ASN A 334 -2.48 19.63 7.40
N VAL A 335 -2.64 18.74 6.42
CA VAL A 335 -2.30 17.32 6.52
C VAL A 335 -0.96 17.05 5.80
N PRO A 336 -0.09 16.17 6.31
CA PRO A 336 1.16 15.79 5.64
C PRO A 336 0.93 14.82 4.47
N PHE A 337 1.36 15.21 3.28
CA PHE A 337 1.21 14.46 2.04
C PHE A 337 2.54 13.95 1.47
N GLY A 338 2.52 12.69 1.02
CA GLY A 338 3.62 12.08 0.27
C GLY A 338 3.44 12.19 -1.24
N ILE A 339 2.17 12.25 -1.68
CA ILE A 339 1.77 12.41 -3.07
C ILE A 339 0.89 13.66 -3.12
N LEU A 340 1.29 14.66 -3.91
CA LEU A 340 0.54 15.92 -4.10
C LEU A 340 0.11 16.05 -5.57
N ALA A 341 -1.01 16.70 -5.85
CA ALA A 341 -1.34 17.21 -7.18
C ALA A 341 -1.54 18.72 -7.13
N VAL A 342 -1.19 19.38 -8.23
CA VAL A 342 -1.29 20.85 -8.35
C VAL A 342 -1.50 21.25 -9.81
N PRO A 343 -2.14 22.41 -10.09
CA PRO A 343 -2.15 22.97 -11.44
C PRO A 343 -0.72 23.39 -11.86
N PHE A 344 -0.38 23.14 -13.13
CA PHE A 344 0.90 23.57 -13.68
C PHE A 344 0.88 25.04 -14.11
N TYR A 345 1.89 25.79 -13.66
CA TYR A 345 2.31 27.07 -14.25
C TYR A 345 3.77 27.33 -13.90
N LEU A 346 4.46 28.12 -14.75
CA LEU A 346 5.93 28.26 -14.71
C LEU A 346 6.48 28.72 -13.35
N ASP A 347 5.78 29.64 -12.69
CA ASP A 347 6.19 30.24 -11.42
C ASP A 347 5.64 29.53 -10.18
N ARG A 348 5.13 28.29 -10.33
CA ARG A 348 4.55 27.50 -9.24
C ARG A 348 5.60 27.26 -8.14
N LYS A 349 5.20 27.54 -6.90
CA LYS A 349 5.94 27.16 -5.69
C LYS A 349 5.13 26.12 -4.94
N ILE A 350 5.79 25.02 -4.60
CA ILE A 350 5.18 23.92 -3.84
C ILE A 350 5.83 23.92 -2.45
N PRO A 351 5.08 24.17 -1.37
CA PRO A 351 5.61 24.11 -0.03
C PRO A 351 6.11 22.71 0.31
N LEU A 352 7.40 22.61 0.62
CA LEU A 352 8.04 21.39 1.11
C LEU A 352 8.40 21.60 2.58
N VAL A 353 7.80 20.80 3.47
CA VAL A 353 8.20 20.79 4.87
C VAL A 353 9.38 19.85 5.03
N VAL A 354 10.41 20.31 5.72
CA VAL A 354 11.62 19.53 6.02
C VAL A 354 11.83 19.55 7.53
N LYS A 355 11.75 18.37 8.16
CA LYS A 355 12.06 18.16 9.58
C LYS A 355 13.45 17.57 9.71
N VAL A 356 14.26 18.14 10.58
CA VAL A 356 15.62 17.68 10.86
C VAL A 356 15.79 17.58 12.37
N HIS A 357 15.74 16.35 12.90
CA HIS A 357 15.81 16.12 14.35
C HIS A 357 17.22 16.32 14.94
N HIS A 358 18.25 16.05 14.14
CA HIS A 358 19.67 16.21 14.51
C HIS A 358 20.40 17.06 13.48
N GLN A 359 21.34 17.90 13.91
CA GLN A 359 22.20 18.64 12.99
C GLN A 359 22.98 17.65 12.11
N GLN A 360 22.69 17.67 10.82
CA GLN A 360 23.24 16.75 9.82
C GLN A 360 23.10 17.33 8.41
N ASN A 361 23.73 16.69 7.45
CA ASN A 361 23.54 17.03 6.05
C ASN A 361 22.21 16.45 5.54
N VAL A 362 21.47 17.27 4.82
CA VAL A 362 20.28 16.86 4.07
C VAL A 362 20.63 16.82 2.60
N LYS A 363 20.25 15.74 1.92
CA LYS A 363 20.42 15.60 0.47
C LYS A 363 19.04 15.53 -0.19
N PHE A 364 18.89 16.29 -1.26
CA PHE A 364 17.74 16.17 -2.15
C PHE A 364 18.20 15.65 -3.50
N ARG A 365 17.41 14.76 -4.08
CA ARG A 365 17.60 14.29 -5.45
C ARG A 365 16.27 14.29 -6.17
N THR A 366 16.24 14.80 -7.39
CA THR A 366 15.11 14.54 -8.30
C THR A 366 15.42 13.31 -9.13
N TYR A 367 14.40 12.50 -9.38
CA TYR A 367 14.46 11.45 -10.38
C TYR A 367 13.10 11.32 -11.07
N ALA A 368 13.08 10.77 -12.29
CA ALA A 368 11.86 10.57 -13.08
C ALA A 368 11.02 11.84 -13.32
N LEU A 369 11.59 12.82 -14.03
CA LEU A 369 10.82 13.92 -14.61
C LEU A 369 10.08 13.42 -15.85
N GLN A 370 8.75 13.32 -15.78
CA GLN A 370 7.91 12.78 -16.85
C GLN A 370 7.07 13.90 -17.46
N ASN A 371 7.07 13.99 -18.80
CA ASN A 371 6.41 15.04 -19.58
C ASN A 371 6.88 16.47 -19.27
N PHE A 372 8.09 16.63 -18.75
CA PHE A 372 8.71 17.95 -18.63
C PHE A 372 9.57 18.29 -19.86
N PRO A 373 9.51 19.53 -20.37
CA PRO A 373 10.52 20.03 -21.32
C PRO A 373 11.93 19.95 -20.73
N ASP A 374 12.94 19.67 -21.57
CA ASP A 374 14.35 19.53 -21.15
C ASP A 374 14.92 20.84 -20.57
N ASP A 375 14.43 21.97 -21.06
CA ASP A 375 14.87 23.32 -20.70
C ASP A 375 14.10 23.93 -19.51
N LEU A 376 13.07 23.26 -19.00
CA LEU A 376 12.29 23.73 -17.84
C LEU A 376 13.01 23.41 -16.52
N PRO A 377 13.66 24.37 -15.84
CA PRO A 377 14.37 24.06 -14.60
C PRO A 377 13.42 23.72 -13.46
N VAL A 378 13.88 22.89 -12.53
CA VAL A 378 13.19 22.60 -11.27
C VAL A 378 14.13 23.00 -10.14
N TYR A 379 13.69 23.92 -9.28
CA TYR A 379 14.52 24.47 -8.21
C TYR A 379 14.04 24.01 -6.84
N LEU A 380 14.99 23.70 -5.96
CA LEU A 380 14.76 23.73 -4.52
C LEU A 380 15.07 25.14 -4.01
N HIS A 381 14.09 25.77 -3.37
CA HIS A 381 14.24 27.10 -2.74
C HIS A 381 14.42 26.93 -1.24
N ASP A 382 15.62 27.22 -0.74
CA ASP A 382 15.87 27.39 0.68
C ASP A 382 15.36 28.76 1.11
N ILE A 383 14.28 28.77 1.89
CA ILE A 383 13.59 29.99 2.31
C ILE A 383 14.35 30.77 3.38
N ASP A 384 15.21 30.12 4.16
CA ASP A 384 15.96 30.75 5.24
C ASP A 384 17.17 31.51 4.69
N ASN A 385 17.86 30.90 3.72
CA ASN A 385 19.04 31.49 3.07
C ASN A 385 18.69 32.25 1.77
N ASN A 386 17.46 32.12 1.29
CA ASN A 386 16.98 32.65 0.01
C ASN A 386 17.85 32.23 -1.19
N THR A 387 18.21 30.94 -1.23
CA THR A 387 19.04 30.36 -2.31
C THR A 387 18.23 29.37 -3.14
N TYR A 388 18.59 29.26 -4.42
CA TYR A 388 17.95 28.36 -5.38
C TYR A 388 18.97 27.36 -5.89
N THR A 389 18.67 26.07 -5.71
CA THR A 389 19.48 24.97 -6.24
C THR A 389 18.70 24.30 -7.38
N ASN A 390 19.26 24.30 -8.60
CA ASN A 390 18.65 23.62 -9.73
C ASN A 390 18.83 22.11 -9.58
N LEU A 391 17.73 21.39 -9.35
CA LEU A 391 17.74 19.95 -9.11
C LEU A 391 18.04 19.13 -10.37
N ARG A 392 18.00 19.75 -11.57
CA ARG A 392 18.38 19.11 -12.84
C ARG A 392 19.88 19.11 -13.12
N ILE A 393 20.65 19.91 -12.40
CA ILE A 393 22.10 20.01 -12.55
C ILE A 393 22.70 19.35 -11.30
N GLN A 394 22.85 18.02 -11.33
CA GLN A 394 23.42 17.24 -10.22
C GLN A 394 24.90 16.95 -10.46
#